data_AF-A0A6N3IFY0-F1
#
_entry.id   AF-A0A6N3IFY0-F1
#
_cell.length_a   1.000
_cell.length_b   1.000
_cell.length_c   1.000
_cell.angle_alpha   90.00
_cell.angle_beta   90.00
_cell.angle_gamma   90.00
#
_symmetry.space_group_name_H-M   'P 1'
#
loop_
_entity.id
_entity.type
_entity.pdbx_description
1 polymer ?
#
loop_
_entity_poly.entity_id
_entity_poly.type
_entity_poly.pdbx_seq_one_letter_code
_entity_poly.pdbx_strand_id
1 'polypeptide(L)'
;MVNRKLEQKEICERLRDLIAWRKSIDGLTQNDFAVMVGSKPTTFLDYLKPKGQSKIRLELLNNIVRAFPQVNREWLFWGEGAMLMTEKQRLGCDQVEKHSANISDALLEKLLARNEELQEKILKLIRENATLKTRMEILASECGQAQESGTIQPSGEDAAE
;
A
#
# COMPACT_ATOMS: atom_id res chain seq x y z
N MET A 1 19.26 11.53 -15.37
CA MET A 1 18.36 11.79 -14.22
C MET A 1 18.74 13.14 -13.63
N VAL A 2 17.91 14.17 -13.83
CA VAL A 2 18.21 15.50 -13.27
C VAL A 2 17.94 15.44 -11.76
N ASN A 3 18.99 15.66 -10.97
CA ASN A 3 18.92 15.75 -9.52
C ASN A 3 18.25 17.10 -9.19
N ARG A 4 16.91 17.10 -9.18
CA ARG A 4 16.07 18.31 -9.07
C ARG A 4 15.95 18.72 -7.62
N LYS A 5 16.69 19.76 -7.22
CA LYS A 5 16.61 20.32 -5.88
C LYS A 5 15.36 21.20 -5.79
N LEU A 6 14.50 20.90 -4.84
CA LEU A 6 13.31 21.67 -4.52
C LEU A 6 13.73 22.87 -3.67
N GLU A 7 13.84 24.06 -4.25
CA GLU A 7 14.23 25.26 -3.50
C GLU A 7 13.01 25.82 -2.75
N GLN A 8 13.03 25.75 -1.42
CA GLN A 8 11.88 26.17 -0.59
C GLN A 8 11.52 27.65 -0.76
N LYS A 9 12.49 28.48 -1.17
CA LYS A 9 12.27 29.89 -1.45
C LYS A 9 11.30 30.11 -2.62
N GLU A 10 11.48 29.37 -3.70
CA GLU A 10 10.63 29.46 -4.90
C GLU A 10 9.21 28.97 -4.60
N ILE A 11 9.10 27.91 -3.80
CA ILE A 11 7.80 27.44 -3.31
C ILE A 11 7.08 28.56 -2.54
N CYS A 12 7.76 29.26 -1.63
CA CYS A 12 7.16 30.38 -0.90
C CYS A 12 6.67 31.48 -1.83
N GLU A 13 7.41 31.80 -2.89
CA GLU A 13 7.00 32.81 -3.87
C GLU A 13 5.70 32.38 -4.55
N ARG A 14 5.63 31.14 -5.03
CA ARG A 14 4.41 30.57 -5.63
C ARG A 14 3.24 30.50 -4.64
N LEU A 15 3.49 30.23 -3.36
CA LEU A 15 2.46 30.31 -2.33
C LEU A 15 1.90 31.73 -2.18
N ARG A 16 2.76 32.76 -2.24
CA ARG A 16 2.29 34.15 -2.19
C ARG A 16 1.45 34.49 -3.42
N ASP A 17 1.86 34.06 -4.61
CA ASP A 17 1.10 34.26 -5.84
C ASP A 17 -0.28 33.60 -5.75
N LEU A 18 -0.32 32.36 -5.25
CA LEU A 18 -1.57 31.64 -5.03
C LEU A 18 -2.50 32.35 -4.04
N ILE A 19 -1.97 32.83 -2.92
CA ILE A 19 -2.73 33.59 -1.92
C ILE A 19 -3.25 34.90 -2.52
N ALA A 20 -2.41 35.63 -3.25
CA ALA A 20 -2.79 36.89 -3.88
C ALA A 20 -3.91 36.69 -4.91
N TRP A 21 -3.82 35.62 -5.70
CA TRP A 21 -4.86 35.21 -6.63
C TRP A 21 -6.17 34.87 -5.92
N ARG A 22 -6.13 34.06 -4.85
CA ARG A 22 -7.34 33.74 -4.04
C ARG A 22 -7.97 34.98 -3.43
N LYS A 23 -7.15 35.92 -2.96
CA LYS A 23 -7.61 37.20 -2.42
C LYS A 23 -8.31 38.04 -3.49
N SER A 24 -7.79 38.03 -4.72
CA SER A 24 -8.37 38.79 -5.84
C SER A 24 -9.73 38.25 -6.28
N ILE A 25 -9.91 36.93 -6.28
CA ILE A 25 -11.16 36.31 -6.75
C ILE A 25 -12.23 36.28 -5.65
N ASP A 26 -11.88 35.77 -4.47
CA ASP A 26 -12.86 35.43 -3.42
C ASP A 26 -12.69 36.27 -2.14
N GLY A 27 -11.79 37.25 -2.13
CA GLY A 27 -11.49 38.04 -0.94
C GLY A 27 -10.78 37.27 0.17
N LEU A 28 -10.33 36.04 -0.12
CA LEU A 28 -9.77 35.11 0.87
C LEU A 28 -8.53 35.71 1.55
N THR A 29 -8.54 35.80 2.88
CA THR A 29 -7.38 36.29 3.62
C THR A 29 -6.30 35.21 3.77
N GLN A 30 -5.09 35.60 4.18
CA GLN A 30 -4.02 34.65 4.50
C GLN A 30 -4.41 33.66 5.62
N ASN A 31 -5.19 34.13 6.59
CA ASN A 31 -5.65 33.29 7.69
C ASN A 31 -6.69 32.27 7.20
N ASP A 32 -7.64 32.70 6.39
CA ASP A 32 -8.64 31.81 5.79
C ASP A 32 -7.98 30.77 4.88
N PHE A 33 -6.99 31.19 4.09
CA PHE A 33 -6.18 30.29 3.28
C PHE A 33 -5.50 29.23 4.16
N ALA A 34 -4.84 29.65 5.24
CA ALA A 34 -4.16 28.73 6.17
C ALA A 34 -5.13 27.70 6.76
N VAL A 35 -6.31 28.15 7.19
CA VAL A 35 -7.36 27.27 7.74
C VAL A 35 -7.85 26.28 6.68
N MET A 36 -8.12 26.73 5.45
CA MET A 36 -8.56 25.87 4.35
C MET A 36 -7.56 24.76 4.02
N VAL A 37 -6.25 25.05 4.11
CA VAL A 37 -5.19 24.07 3.83
C VAL A 37 -4.82 23.23 5.07
N GLY A 38 -5.62 23.32 6.14
CA GLY A 38 -5.45 22.52 7.36
C GLY A 38 -4.29 22.95 8.26
N SER A 39 -3.83 24.19 8.14
CA SER A 39 -2.72 24.74 8.94
C SER A 39 -3.19 25.82 9.91
N LYS A 40 -2.57 25.89 11.09
CA LYS A 40 -2.78 27.03 11.99
C LYS A 40 -2.28 28.31 11.30
N PRO A 41 -3.05 29.43 11.30
CA PRO A 41 -2.64 30.66 10.63
C PRO A 41 -1.25 31.15 11.03
N THR A 42 -0.93 31.11 12.32
CA THR A 42 0.39 31.52 12.84
C THR A 42 1.53 30.68 12.27
N THR A 43 1.35 29.37 12.20
CA THR A 43 2.33 28.43 11.63
C THR A 43 2.49 28.66 10.13
N PHE A 44 1.38 28.82 9.41
CA PHE A 44 1.41 29.04 7.97
C PHE A 44 2.10 30.36 7.60
N LEU A 45 1.80 31.43 8.31
CA LEU A 45 2.45 32.73 8.11
C LEU A 45 3.95 32.70 8.43
N ASP A 46 4.39 31.83 9.36
CA ASP A 46 5.83 31.65 9.62
C ASP A 46 6.55 31.06 8.40
N TYR A 47 5.91 30.13 7.68
CA TYR A 47 6.49 29.56 6.46
C TYR A 47 6.73 30.59 5.36
N LEU A 48 5.94 31.66 5.29
CA LEU A 48 6.10 32.71 4.28
C LEU A 48 7.30 33.64 4.57
N LYS A 49 7.86 33.59 5.78
CA LYS A 49 9.04 34.38 6.19
C LYS A 49 10.33 33.65 5.83
N PRO A 50 11.44 34.37 5.52
CA PRO A 50 12.72 33.76 5.13
C PRO A 50 13.23 32.65 6.05
N LYS A 51 13.05 32.80 7.37
CA LYS A 51 13.49 31.81 8.37
C LYS A 51 12.60 30.56 8.45
N GLY A 52 11.35 30.65 7.99
CA GLY A 52 10.38 29.55 8.03
C GLY A 52 10.26 28.78 6.73
N GLN A 53 10.77 29.30 5.60
CA GLN A 53 10.65 28.68 4.28
C GLN A 53 11.23 27.25 4.27
N SER A 54 12.37 27.05 4.93
CA SER A 54 13.03 25.73 5.06
C SER A 54 12.18 24.68 5.76
N LYS A 55 11.13 25.08 6.48
CA LYS A 55 10.22 24.19 7.22
C LYS A 55 8.99 23.78 6.41
N ILE A 56 8.84 24.25 5.18
CA ILE A 56 7.74 23.84 4.30
C ILE A 56 7.87 22.36 4.01
N ARG A 57 6.84 21.60 4.41
CA ARG A 57 6.77 20.16 4.20
C ARG A 57 5.96 19.83 2.95
N LEU A 58 6.29 18.69 2.35
CA LEU A 58 5.53 18.10 1.26
C LEU A 58 4.03 17.96 1.59
N GLU A 59 3.72 17.62 2.84
CA GLU A 59 2.36 17.49 3.35
C GLU A 59 1.54 18.77 3.18
N LEU A 60 2.13 19.95 3.48
CA LEU A 60 1.45 21.22 3.27
C LEU A 60 1.12 21.45 1.80
N LEU A 61 2.05 21.13 0.89
CA LEU A 61 1.84 21.28 -0.55
C LEU A 61 0.75 20.35 -1.06
N ASN A 62 0.71 19.11 -0.58
CA ASN A 62 -0.37 18.17 -0.90
C ASN A 62 -1.73 18.67 -0.39
N ASN A 63 -1.78 19.22 0.83
CA ASN A 63 -3.01 19.80 1.39
C ASN A 63 -3.50 20.99 0.57
N ILE A 64 -2.59 21.82 0.05
CA ILE A 64 -2.92 22.93 -0.84
C ILE A 64 -3.55 22.43 -2.14
N VAL A 65 -2.93 21.45 -2.80
CA VAL A 65 -3.48 20.87 -4.06
C VAL A 65 -4.84 20.23 -3.81
N ARG A 66 -5.04 19.59 -2.65
CA ARG A 66 -6.32 19.00 -2.27
C ARG A 66 -7.40 20.06 -1.99
N ALA A 67 -7.05 21.15 -1.31
CA ALA A 67 -7.97 22.25 -1.01
C ALA A 67 -8.31 23.09 -2.25
N PHE A 68 -7.39 23.14 -3.22
CA PHE A 68 -7.54 23.88 -4.47
C PHE A 68 -7.23 22.99 -5.68
N PRO A 69 -8.15 22.09 -6.08
CA PRO A 69 -7.95 21.14 -7.19
C PRO A 69 -7.68 21.81 -8.55
N GLN A 70 -8.01 23.10 -8.69
CA GLN A 70 -7.72 23.89 -9.87
C GLN A 70 -6.24 24.29 -10.00
N VAL A 71 -5.46 24.18 -8.93
CA VAL A 71 -4.04 24.55 -8.93
C VAL A 71 -3.22 23.44 -9.54
N ASN A 72 -2.32 23.80 -10.45
CA ASN A 72 -1.38 22.88 -11.04
C ASN A 72 -0.31 22.46 -10.03
N ARG A 73 -0.26 21.16 -9.72
CA ARG A 73 0.75 20.56 -8.85
C ARG A 73 2.17 20.82 -9.36
N GLU A 74 2.39 20.66 -10.66
CA GLU A 74 3.73 20.80 -11.25
C GLU A 74 4.25 22.23 -11.10
N TRP A 75 3.37 23.20 -11.29
CA TRP A 75 3.68 24.61 -11.05
C TRP A 75 3.99 24.85 -9.59
N LEU A 76 3.17 24.38 -8.65
CA LEU A 76 3.40 24.62 -7.22
C LEU A 76 4.72 24.01 -6.72
N PHE A 77 5.07 22.82 -7.20
CA PHE A 77 6.22 22.06 -6.73
C PHE A 77 7.50 22.45 -7.46
N TRP A 78 7.47 22.58 -8.78
CA TRP A 78 8.67 22.79 -9.60
C TRP A 78 8.65 24.09 -10.40
N GLY A 79 7.54 24.83 -10.42
CA GLY A 79 7.43 26.09 -11.15
C GLY A 79 7.16 25.91 -12.64
N GLU A 80 6.84 24.68 -13.05
CA GLU A 80 6.61 24.34 -14.45
C GLU A 80 5.14 24.48 -14.84
N GLY A 81 4.91 25.12 -16.00
CA GLY A 81 3.57 25.32 -16.54
C GLY A 81 2.80 26.47 -15.90
N ALA A 82 1.50 26.53 -16.18
CA ALA A 82 0.62 27.56 -15.64
C ALA A 82 0.20 27.22 -14.20
N MET A 83 -0.05 28.26 -13.39
CA MET A 83 -0.54 28.14 -12.02
C MET A 83 -1.84 27.35 -11.91
N LEU A 84 -2.77 27.57 -12.85
CA LEU A 84 -4.06 26.90 -12.87
C LEU A 84 -4.09 25.88 -14.00
N MET A 85 -4.72 24.74 -13.73
CA MET A 85 -5.01 23.75 -14.74
C MET A 85 -6.16 24.24 -15.64
N THR A 86 -6.06 23.93 -16.93
CA THR A 86 -7.20 24.07 -17.86
C THR A 86 -8.28 23.05 -17.53
N GLU A 87 -9.52 23.32 -17.95
CA GLU A 87 -10.65 22.40 -17.75
C GLU A 87 -10.34 20.98 -18.25
N LYS A 88 -9.69 20.87 -19.42
CA LYS A 88 -9.29 19.60 -20.01
C LYS A 88 -8.28 18.83 -19.14
N GLN A 89 -7.35 19.54 -18.49
CA GLN A 89 -6.36 18.92 -17.60
C GLN A 89 -7.01 18.44 -16.30
N ARG A 90 -7.98 19.19 -15.76
CA ARG A 90 -8.74 18.78 -14.57
C ARG A 90 -9.54 17.50 -14.81
N LEU A 91 -10.32 17.46 -15.90
CA LEU A 91 -11.10 16.29 -16.29
C LEU A 91 -10.23 15.06 -16.59
N GLY A 92 -9.00 15.25 -17.06
CA GLY A 92 -8.03 14.17 -17.25
C GLY A 92 -7.54 13.58 -15.93
N CYS A 93 -7.24 14.42 -14.93
CA CYS A 93 -6.72 13.97 -13.63
C CYS A 93 -7.78 13.15 -12.85
N ASP A 94 -9.02 13.64 -12.80
CA ASP A 94 -10.15 12.94 -12.16
C ASP A 94 -10.40 11.55 -12.76
N GLN A 95 -10.22 11.40 -14.08
CA GLN A 95 -10.38 10.11 -14.76
C GLN A 95 -9.25 9.14 -14.44
N VAL A 96 -8.01 9.64 -14.31
CA VAL A 96 -6.86 8.81 -13.95
C VAL A 96 -6.98 8.28 -12.53
N GLU A 97 -7.40 9.11 -11.56
CA GLU A 97 -7.61 8.66 -10.18
C GLU A 97 -8.71 7.59 -10.09
N LYS A 98 -9.85 7.81 -10.75
CA LYS A 98 -10.94 6.82 -10.81
C LYS A 98 -10.52 5.52 -11.49
N HIS A 99 -9.80 5.62 -12.61
CA HIS A 99 -9.31 4.44 -13.32
C HIS A 99 -8.28 3.66 -12.49
N SER A 100 -7.39 4.35 -11.78
CA SER A 100 -6.42 3.74 -10.86
C SER A 100 -7.10 3.03 -9.69
N ALA A 101 -8.14 3.62 -9.11
CA ALA A 101 -8.93 3.01 -8.04
C ALA A 101 -9.62 1.74 -8.55
N ASN A 102 -10.31 1.82 -9.69
CA ASN A 102 -10.99 0.69 -10.30
C ASN A 102 -10.03 -0.48 -10.65
N ILE A 103 -8.83 -0.17 -11.17
CA ILE A 103 -7.80 -1.20 -11.43
C ILE A 103 -7.34 -1.84 -10.13
N SER A 104 -7.13 -1.05 -9.08
CA SER A 104 -6.68 -1.55 -7.77
C SER A 104 -7.73 -2.47 -7.15
N ASP A 105 -9.00 -2.10 -7.23
CA ASP A 105 -10.11 -2.91 -6.72
C ASP A 105 -10.24 -4.24 -7.48
N ALA A 106 -10.16 -4.21 -8.82
CA ALA A 106 -10.20 -5.42 -9.63
C ALA A 106 -9.00 -6.34 -9.38
N LEU A 107 -7.82 -5.79 -9.09
CA LEU A 107 -6.64 -6.57 -8.72
C LEU A 107 -6.79 -7.18 -7.33
N LEU A 108 -7.36 -6.43 -6.38
CA LEU A 108 -7.62 -6.91 -5.02
C LEU A 108 -8.58 -8.10 -5.02
N GLU A 109 -9.67 -8.02 -5.79
CA GLU A 109 -10.63 -9.12 -5.95
C GLU A 109 -9.97 -10.39 -6.49
N LYS A 110 -9.14 -10.27 -7.54
CA LYS A 110 -8.38 -11.41 -8.09
C LYS A 110 -7.41 -12.02 -7.09
N LEU A 111 -6.75 -11.18 -6.28
CA LEU A 111 -5.80 -11.64 -5.27
C LEU A 111 -6.51 -12.40 -4.15
N LEU A 112 -7.68 -11.92 -3.71
CA LEU A 112 -8.51 -12.58 -2.71
C LEU A 112 -9.00 -13.95 -3.21
N ALA A 113 -9.55 -14.02 -4.42
CA ALA A 113 -10.00 -15.27 -5.02
C ALA A 113 -8.85 -16.30 -5.14
N ARG A 114 -7.66 -15.85 -5.55
CA ARG A 114 -6.49 -16.74 -5.64
C ARG A 114 -6.02 -17.22 -4.27
N ASN A 115 -6.06 -16.36 -3.24
CA ASN A 115 -5.72 -16.76 -1.88
C ASN A 115 -6.68 -17.81 -1.34
N GLU A 116 -7.98 -17.67 -1.60
CA GLU A 116 -8.99 -18.65 -1.19
C GLU A 116 -8.75 -20.01 -1.88
N GLU A 117 -8.52 -20.03 -3.20
CA GLU A 117 -8.19 -21.26 -3.93
C GLU A 117 -6.91 -21.95 -3.41
N LEU A 118 -5.90 -21.16 -3.04
CA LEU A 118 -4.67 -21.68 -2.47
C LEU A 118 -4.89 -22.26 -1.07
N GLN A 119 -5.71 -21.62 -0.24
CA GLN A 119 -6.09 -22.13 1.08
C GLN A 119 -6.84 -23.46 0.99
N GLU A 120 -7.77 -23.60 0.04
CA GLU A 120 -8.48 -24.86 -0.19
C GLU A 120 -7.52 -25.99 -0.59
N LYS A 121 -6.56 -25.72 -1.49
CA LYS A 121 -5.55 -26.70 -1.89
C LYS A 121 -4.66 -27.13 -0.73
N ILE A 122 -4.25 -26.19 0.12
CA ILE A 122 -3.48 -26.48 1.33
C ILE A 122 -4.29 -27.40 2.25
N LEU A 123 -5.58 -27.10 2.49
CA LEU A 123 -6.45 -27.94 3.31
C LEU A 123 -6.61 -29.35 2.74
N LYS A 124 -6.75 -29.49 1.41
CA LYS A 124 -6.85 -30.79 0.76
C LYS A 124 -5.57 -31.61 0.92
N LEU A 125 -4.41 -31.01 0.66
CA LEU A 125 -3.10 -31.67 0.82
C LEU A 125 -2.83 -32.05 2.29
N ILE A 126 -3.27 -31.24 3.25
CA ILE A 126 -3.17 -31.58 4.69
C ILE A 126 -3.99 -32.84 4.99
N ARG A 127 -5.22 -32.96 4.47
CA ARG A 127 -6.06 -34.16 4.67
C ARG A 127 -5.46 -35.41 4.01
N GLU A 128 -4.94 -35.27 2.79
CA GLU A 128 -4.28 -36.37 2.09
C GLU A 128 -3.04 -36.84 2.85
N ASN A 129 -2.19 -35.92 3.31
CA ASN A 129 -1.03 -36.27 4.13
C ASN A 129 -1.42 -36.93 5.45
N ALA A 130 -2.48 -36.47 6.12
CA ALA A 130 -2.97 -37.11 7.33
C ALA A 130 -3.41 -38.56 7.06
N THR A 131 -4.15 -38.79 5.97
CA THR A 131 -4.61 -40.12 5.56
C THR A 131 -3.44 -41.04 5.22
N LEU A 132 -2.47 -40.54 4.45
CA LEU A 132 -1.27 -41.28 4.09
C LEU A 132 -0.44 -41.63 5.33
N LYS A 133 -0.29 -40.69 6.26
CA LYS A 133 0.41 -40.92 7.53
C LYS A 133 -0.23 -42.03 8.35
N THR A 134 -1.56 -42.02 8.51
CA THR A 134 -2.29 -43.09 9.20
C THR A 134 -2.10 -44.44 8.49
N ARG A 135 -2.16 -44.47 7.15
CA ARG A 135 -1.90 -45.70 6.39
C ARG A 135 -0.48 -46.23 6.60
N MET A 136 0.51 -45.35 6.65
CA MET A 136 1.90 -45.73 6.95
C MET A 136 2.05 -46.29 8.36
N GLU A 137 1.40 -45.71 9.37
CA GLU A 137 1.42 -46.20 10.75
C GLU A 137 0.79 -47.59 10.89
N ILE A 138 -0.33 -47.84 10.20
CA ILE A 138 -0.99 -49.15 10.16
C ILE A 138 -0.06 -50.20 9.53
N LEU A 139 0.50 -49.91 8.34
CA LEU A 139 1.42 -50.83 7.66
C LEU A 139 2.69 -51.11 8.49
N ALA A 140 3.22 -50.10 9.18
CA ALA A 140 4.36 -50.27 10.08
C ALA A 140 4.04 -51.19 11.27
N SER A 141 2.80 -51.13 11.79
CA SER A 141 2.33 -51.97 12.89
C SER A 141 2.09 -53.43 12.45
N GLU A 142 1.53 -53.63 11.24
CA GLU A 142 1.29 -54.95 10.64
C GLU A 142 2.61 -55.68 10.30
N CYS A 143 3.63 -54.94 9.87
CA CYS A 143 4.96 -55.50 9.58
C CYS A 143 5.69 -55.99 10.85
N GLY A 144 5.41 -55.40 12.02
CA GLY A 144 5.94 -55.84 13.31
C GLY A 144 5.34 -57.15 13.82
N GLN A 145 4.05 -57.42 13.55
CA GLN A 145 3.39 -58.66 14.01
C GLN A 145 3.73 -59.89 13.15
N ALA A 146 4.16 -59.69 11.90
CA ALA A 146 4.60 -60.78 11.03
C ALA A 146 5.96 -61.40 11.45
N GLN A 147 6.76 -60.72 12.27
CA GLN A 147 8.06 -61.22 12.73
C GLN A 147 8.00 -62.03 14.03
N GLU A 148 6.95 -61.91 14.86
CA GLU A 148 6.83 -62.68 16.13
C GLU A 148 6.14 -64.04 15.97
N SER A 149 5.37 -64.27 14.89
CA SER A 149 4.68 -65.56 14.66
C SER A 149 5.56 -66.66 14.03
N GLY A 150 6.86 -66.38 13.83
CA GLY A 150 7.83 -67.27 13.21
C GLY A 150 8.85 -67.89 14.17
N THR A 151 8.49 -68.20 15.42
CA THR A 151 9.34 -69.01 16.31
C THR A 151 8.75 -70.41 16.43
N ILE A 152 9.14 -71.30 15.51
CA ILE A 152 8.93 -72.76 15.68
C ILE A 152 9.95 -73.22 16.73
N GLN A 153 9.45 -73.67 17.88
CA GLN A 153 10.25 -74.26 18.96
C GLN A 153 10.94 -75.57 18.50
N PRO A 154 12.16 -75.87 18.99
CA PRO A 154 12.82 -77.13 18.72
C PRO A 154 12.25 -78.21 19.66
N SER A 155 11.57 -79.21 19.12
CA SER A 155 11.26 -80.43 19.88
C SER A 155 12.34 -81.47 19.58
N GLY A 156 13.28 -81.59 20.51
CA GLY A 156 14.19 -82.72 20.58
C GLY A 156 13.55 -83.91 21.32
N GLU A 157 14.21 -85.06 21.14
CA GLU A 157 14.19 -86.27 21.96
C GLU A 157 12.89 -87.10 22.00
N ASP A 158 12.96 -88.31 21.45
CA ASP A 158 13.12 -89.45 22.36
C ASP A 158 13.92 -90.60 21.74
N ALA A 159 14.68 -91.27 22.60
CA ALA A 159 15.59 -92.38 22.33
C ALA A 159 14.93 -93.74 22.69
N ALA A 160 15.69 -94.82 22.49
CA ALA A 160 15.45 -96.23 22.83
C ALA A 160 14.69 -97.05 21.77
N GLU A 161 15.09 -98.26 21.38
CA GLU A 161 16.11 -99.21 21.87
C GLU A 161 16.48 -100.17 20.72
#